data_AF-A0A7S0FRY1-F1
#
_entry.id   AF-A0A7S0FRY1-F1
#
_cell.length_a   1.000
_cell.length_b   1.000
_cell.length_c   1.000
_cell.angle_alpha   90.00
_cell.angle_beta   90.00
_cell.angle_gamma   90.00
#
_symmetry.space_group_name_H-M   'P 1'
#
loop_
_entity.id
_entity.type
_entity.pdbx_description
1 polymer ?
#
loop_
_entity_poly.entity_id
_entity_poly.type
_entity_poly.pdbx_seq_one_letter_code
_entity_poly.pdbx_strand_id
1 'polypeptide(L)'
;IRESAMQLNSRHWVNPAKSNTPPEGPMRERGMKGFARASPEDQQRIAEYYGYRDEGFISRMHGLRTDQIRQRLYVGTMADAAYWPHLKSLGITHVVNCAVEAQKAPPPYESHGIKYHIIPLHDTADEVQQLVRQRFRSLRR
;
A
#
# COMPACT_ATOMS: atom_id res chain seq x y z
N ILE A 1 36.80 30.43 -45.50
CA ILE A 1 36.84 29.04 -44.98
C ILE A 1 37.84 29.06 -43.83
N ARG A 2 37.34 29.22 -42.60
CA ARG A 2 38.15 29.32 -41.36
C ARG A 2 37.77 28.14 -40.49
N GLU A 3 38.68 27.18 -40.35
CA GLU A 3 38.56 26.05 -39.43
C GLU A 3 39.04 26.49 -38.05
N SER A 4 38.09 26.59 -37.11
CA SER A 4 38.38 26.74 -35.68
C SER A 4 38.38 25.36 -35.04
N ALA A 5 39.58 24.85 -34.73
CA ALA A 5 39.75 23.62 -33.98
C ALA A 5 39.39 23.83 -32.51
N MET A 6 38.35 23.13 -32.05
CA MET A 6 37.95 23.04 -30.65
C MET A 6 38.96 22.18 -29.87
N GLN A 7 39.59 22.77 -28.86
CA GLN A 7 40.31 22.05 -27.81
C GLN A 7 39.31 21.37 -26.87
N LEU A 8 39.23 20.04 -26.93
CA LEU A 8 38.48 19.22 -25.99
C LEU A 8 39.25 19.16 -24.66
N ASN A 9 38.74 19.90 -23.68
CA ASN A 9 39.23 19.94 -22.32
C ASN A 9 38.74 18.68 -21.56
N SER A 10 39.62 17.70 -21.38
CA SER A 10 39.37 16.45 -20.65
C SER A 10 39.25 16.70 -19.15
N ARG A 11 38.07 17.15 -18.71
CA ARG A 11 37.73 17.22 -17.28
C ARG A 11 37.52 15.81 -16.74
N HIS A 12 38.42 15.41 -15.83
CA HIS A 12 38.25 14.26 -14.95
C HIS A 12 36.91 14.37 -14.21
N TRP A 13 35.96 13.53 -14.58
CA TRP A 13 34.77 13.27 -13.77
C TRP A 13 35.17 12.40 -12.58
N VAL A 14 35.52 13.04 -11.46
CA VAL A 14 35.52 12.36 -10.17
C VAL A 14 34.06 12.16 -9.80
N ASN A 15 33.60 10.92 -9.84
CA ASN A 15 32.26 10.52 -9.42
C ASN A 15 32.26 10.46 -7.87
N PRO A 16 31.66 11.41 -7.14
CA PRO A 16 31.54 11.29 -5.70
C PRO A 16 30.36 10.35 -5.44
N ALA A 17 30.60 9.05 -5.56
CA ALA A 17 29.73 8.04 -4.97
C ALA A 17 29.82 8.19 -3.44
N LYS A 18 29.19 9.23 -2.90
CA LYS A 18 28.84 9.31 -1.49
C LYS A 18 27.84 8.19 -1.28
N SER A 19 28.32 7.10 -0.70
CA SER A 19 27.50 6.02 -0.18
C SER A 19 26.55 6.59 0.87
N ASN A 20 25.38 7.03 0.43
CA ASN A 20 24.22 7.29 1.29
C ASN A 20 23.62 5.93 1.69
N THR A 21 24.43 5.04 2.27
CA THR A 21 23.90 3.93 3.05
C THR A 21 23.37 4.54 4.34
N PRO A 22 22.04 4.63 4.53
CA PRO A 22 21.51 5.05 5.81
C PRO A 22 22.06 4.11 6.90
N PRO A 23 22.33 4.62 8.10
CA PRO A 23 22.82 3.78 9.19
C PRO A 23 21.83 2.64 9.42
N GLU A 24 22.29 1.40 9.23
CA GLU A 24 21.62 0.18 9.66
C GLU A 24 21.60 0.13 11.19
N GLY A 25 20.84 1.04 11.80
CA GLY A 25 20.49 0.94 13.20
C GLY A 25 19.58 -0.28 13.38
N PRO A 26 19.65 -0.99 14.52
CA PRO A 26 18.72 -2.06 14.81
C PRO A 26 17.30 -1.50 14.69
N MET A 27 16.55 -1.95 13.68
CA MET A 27 15.11 -1.72 13.58
C MET A 27 14.51 -2.35 14.82
N ARG A 28 14.45 -1.56 15.90
CA ARG A 28 13.77 -1.95 17.13
C ARG A 28 12.40 -2.43 16.70
N GLU A 29 12.10 -3.68 17.02
CA GLU A 29 10.77 -4.26 16.98
C GLU A 29 9.85 -3.45 17.92
N ARG A 30 9.52 -2.22 17.51
CA ARG A 30 8.40 -1.48 18.08
C ARG A 30 7.20 -2.25 17.60
N GLY A 31 6.78 -3.25 18.38
CA GLY A 31 5.72 -4.19 18.02
C GLY A 31 4.57 -3.46 17.35
N MET A 32 4.52 -3.53 16.01
CA MET A 32 3.68 -2.67 15.21
C MET A 32 2.23 -3.03 15.52
N LYS A 33 1.44 -2.02 15.89
CA LYS A 33 0.06 -2.17 16.35
C LYS A 33 -0.88 -2.12 15.15
N GLY A 34 -0.89 -3.16 14.33
CA GLY A 34 -1.89 -3.35 13.27
C GLY A 34 -3.30 -3.65 13.83
N PHE A 35 -4.24 -3.89 12.92
CA PHE A 35 -5.65 -4.22 13.22
C PHE A 35 -5.80 -5.39 14.21
N ALA A 36 -4.93 -6.40 14.11
CA ALA A 36 -4.93 -7.55 15.02
C ALA A 36 -4.72 -7.17 16.50
N ARG A 37 -4.26 -5.95 16.79
CA ARG A 37 -4.09 -5.39 18.15
C ARG A 37 -5.04 -4.23 18.45
N ALA A 38 -5.99 -3.94 17.56
CA ALA A 38 -7.05 -2.97 17.82
C ALA A 38 -7.96 -3.46 18.96
N SER A 39 -8.69 -2.54 19.61
CA SER A 39 -9.68 -2.95 20.60
C SER A 39 -10.81 -3.74 19.94
N PRO A 40 -11.53 -4.61 20.67
CA PRO A 40 -12.67 -5.34 20.12
C PRO A 40 -13.72 -4.43 19.46
N GLU A 41 -13.94 -3.23 20.02
CA GLU A 41 -14.87 -2.24 19.49
C GLU A 41 -14.40 -1.69 18.15
N ASP A 42 -13.11 -1.39 18.02
CA ASP A 42 -12.52 -0.96 16.75
C ASP A 42 -12.54 -2.09 15.71
N GLN A 43 -12.29 -3.33 16.14
CA GLN A 43 -12.35 -4.49 15.26
C GLN A 43 -13.75 -4.69 14.69
N GLN A 44 -14.77 -4.62 15.55
CA GLN A 44 -16.17 -4.73 15.17
C GLN A 44 -16.60 -3.58 14.25
N ARG A 45 -16.25 -2.33 14.58
CA ARG A 45 -16.56 -1.15 13.75
C ARG A 45 -15.99 -1.25 12.34
N ILE A 46 -14.76 -1.76 12.20
CA ILE A 46 -14.12 -1.96 10.89
C ILE A 46 -14.75 -3.13 10.14
N ALA A 47 -15.10 -4.22 10.82
CA ALA A 47 -15.82 -5.34 10.21
C ALA A 47 -17.17 -4.88 9.63
N GLU A 48 -17.94 -4.13 10.41
CA GLU A 48 -19.23 -3.55 10.01
C GLU A 48 -19.09 -2.59 8.83
N TYR A 49 -18.05 -1.76 8.83
CA TYR A 49 -17.75 -0.85 7.71
C TYR A 49 -17.60 -1.62 6.39
N TYR A 50 -16.98 -2.79 6.42
CA TYR A 50 -16.84 -3.66 5.25
C TYR A 50 -18.04 -4.59 5.01
N GLY A 51 -19.09 -4.49 5.82
CA GLY A 51 -20.31 -5.28 5.70
C GLY A 51 -20.21 -6.70 6.27
N TYR A 52 -19.17 -6.99 7.05
CA TYR A 52 -19.07 -8.23 7.81
C TYR A 52 -19.80 -8.07 9.14
N ARG A 53 -20.71 -9.01 9.44
CA ARG A 53 -21.51 -9.01 10.68
C ARG A 53 -21.17 -10.18 11.60
N ASP A 54 -20.27 -11.05 11.18
CA ASP A 54 -19.89 -12.28 11.86
C ASP A 54 -18.44 -12.25 12.36
N GLU A 55 -18.19 -13.01 13.42
CA GLU A 55 -16.85 -13.18 14.04
C GLU A 55 -15.82 -13.74 13.03
N GLY A 56 -16.27 -14.31 11.91
CA GLY A 56 -15.43 -14.86 10.86
C GLY A 56 -14.45 -13.84 10.26
N PHE A 57 -14.83 -12.57 10.17
CA PHE A 57 -13.92 -11.53 9.67
C PHE A 57 -12.76 -11.28 10.65
N ILE A 58 -13.08 -11.05 11.92
CA ILE A 58 -12.07 -10.78 12.96
C ILE A 58 -11.14 -11.99 13.11
N SER A 59 -11.71 -13.20 13.11
CA SER A 59 -10.94 -14.45 13.18
C SER A 59 -10.01 -14.64 11.97
N ARG A 60 -10.45 -14.36 10.74
CA ARG A 60 -9.59 -14.44 9.53
C ARG A 60 -8.48 -13.41 9.54
N MET A 61 -8.74 -12.21 10.07
CA MET A 61 -7.75 -11.14 10.16
C MET A 61 -6.80 -11.32 11.34
N HIS A 62 -7.18 -12.15 12.32
CA HIS A 62 -6.36 -12.43 13.48
C HIS A 62 -5.06 -13.13 13.07
N GLY A 63 -3.92 -12.58 13.50
CA GLY A 63 -2.60 -13.10 13.17
C GLY A 63 -1.97 -12.51 11.90
N LEU A 64 -2.75 -11.84 11.04
CA LEU A 64 -2.19 -11.05 9.94
C LEU A 64 -1.49 -9.80 10.51
N ARG A 65 -0.41 -9.38 9.84
CA ARG A 65 0.45 -8.29 10.30
C ARG A 65 0.67 -7.29 9.17
N THR A 66 0.91 -6.04 9.57
CA THR A 66 1.47 -5.04 8.67
C THR A 66 2.99 -5.18 8.69
N ASP A 67 3.59 -5.37 7.53
CA ASP A 67 5.03 -5.51 7.37
C ASP A 67 5.63 -4.23 6.75
N GLN A 68 6.73 -3.75 7.33
CA GLN A 68 7.51 -2.67 6.75
C GLN A 68 8.54 -3.25 5.77
N ILE A 69 8.24 -3.23 4.48
CA ILE A 69 9.12 -3.77 3.44
C ILE A 69 10.24 -2.81 3.02
N ARG A 70 10.05 -1.50 3.25
CA ARG A 70 11.08 -0.47 3.05
C ARG A 70 10.78 0.71 3.98
N GLN A 71 11.77 1.59 4.17
CA GLN A 71 11.54 2.86 4.86
C GLN A 71 10.32 3.58 4.25
N ARG A 72 9.29 3.80 5.09
CA ARG A 72 8.00 4.43 4.74
C ARG A 72 7.15 3.66 3.72
N LEU A 73 7.41 2.37 3.49
CA LEU A 73 6.58 1.51 2.65
C LEU A 73 6.12 0.29 3.47
N TYR A 74 4.81 0.12 3.54
CA TYR A 74 4.17 -0.90 4.34
C TYR A 74 3.24 -1.73 3.47
N VAL A 75 3.20 -3.04 3.73
CA VAL A 75 2.21 -3.96 3.18
C VAL A 75 1.35 -4.41 4.33
N GLY A 76 0.03 -4.31 4.19
CA GLY A 76 -0.91 -4.64 5.24
C GLY A 76 -2.22 -5.14 4.69
N THR A 77 -3.13 -5.45 5.60
CA THR A 77 -4.46 -5.96 5.27
C THR A 77 -5.43 -4.84 4.92
N MET A 78 -6.60 -5.19 4.37
CA MET A 78 -7.70 -4.23 4.22
C MET A 78 -8.12 -3.62 5.57
N ALA A 79 -8.04 -4.40 6.65
CA ALA A 79 -8.44 -3.95 7.98
C ALA A 79 -7.42 -2.95 8.56
N ASP A 80 -6.13 -3.13 8.31
CA ASP A 80 -5.10 -2.14 8.63
C ASP A 80 -5.34 -0.82 7.90
N ALA A 81 -5.76 -0.89 6.63
CA ALA A 81 -6.10 0.27 5.83
C ALA A 81 -7.34 1.02 6.37
N ALA A 82 -8.24 0.38 7.10
CA ALA A 82 -9.36 1.04 7.77
C ALA A 82 -9.03 1.52 9.19
N TYR A 83 -7.91 1.07 9.78
CA TYR A 83 -7.60 1.34 11.17
C TYR A 83 -6.83 2.65 11.37
N TRP A 84 -7.56 3.75 11.50
CA TRP A 84 -6.98 5.10 11.59
C TRP A 84 -5.87 5.29 12.65
N PRO A 85 -6.02 4.86 13.92
CA PRO A 85 -4.95 4.96 14.91
C PRO A 85 -3.62 4.34 14.44
N HIS A 86 -3.68 3.21 13.73
CA HIS A 86 -2.50 2.56 13.17
C HIS A 86 -1.87 3.38 12.04
N LEU A 87 -2.66 3.82 11.05
CA LEU A 87 -2.17 4.66 9.95
C LEU A 87 -1.52 5.96 10.47
N LYS A 88 -2.15 6.60 11.45
CA LYS A 88 -1.62 7.80 12.11
C LYS A 88 -0.31 7.52 12.83
N SER A 89 -0.19 6.39 13.53
CA SER A 89 1.04 6.00 14.24
C SER A 89 2.22 5.76 13.30
N LEU A 90 1.95 5.29 12.08
CA LEU A 90 2.95 5.04 11.05
C LEU A 90 3.26 6.27 10.18
N GLY A 91 2.51 7.37 10.34
CA GLY A 91 2.64 8.56 9.51
C GLY A 91 2.27 8.31 8.05
N ILE A 92 1.27 7.46 7.79
CA ILE A 92 0.80 7.15 6.43
C ILE A 92 0.15 8.40 5.83
N THR A 93 0.54 8.73 4.60
CA THR A 93 -0.02 9.84 3.82
C THR A 93 -0.65 9.38 2.51
N HIS A 94 -0.38 8.14 2.10
CA HIS A 94 -0.90 7.54 0.87
C HIS A 94 -1.30 6.10 1.16
N VAL A 95 -2.45 5.69 0.64
CA VAL A 95 -2.90 4.30 0.62
C VAL A 95 -3.09 3.89 -0.83
N VAL A 96 -2.48 2.77 -1.21
CA VAL A 96 -2.66 2.15 -2.52
C VAL A 96 -3.40 0.84 -2.30
N ASN A 97 -4.64 0.75 -2.78
CA ASN A 97 -5.42 -0.47 -2.72
C ASN A 97 -5.26 -1.26 -4.03
N CYS A 98 -4.70 -2.46 -3.92
CA CYS A 98 -4.54 -3.40 -5.03
C CYS A 98 -5.65 -4.46 -5.09
N ALA A 99 -6.53 -4.56 -4.09
CA ALA A 99 -7.57 -5.57 -3.98
C ALA A 99 -8.93 -4.99 -4.37
N VAL A 100 -9.30 -5.10 -5.66
CA VAL A 100 -10.50 -4.45 -6.19
C VAL A 100 -11.80 -5.00 -5.59
N GLU A 101 -11.83 -6.29 -5.24
CA GLU A 101 -13.06 -6.93 -4.76
C GLU A 101 -13.31 -6.70 -3.27
N ALA A 102 -12.27 -6.33 -2.52
CA ALA A 102 -12.33 -6.20 -1.06
C ALA A 102 -13.00 -4.90 -0.58
N GLN A 103 -13.14 -3.88 -1.44
CA GLN A 103 -13.56 -2.54 -1.03
C GLN A 103 -14.66 -1.98 -1.93
N LYS A 104 -15.89 -2.02 -1.43
CA LYS A 104 -17.04 -1.30 -2.04
C LYS A 104 -16.89 0.22 -1.96
N ALA A 105 -16.26 0.70 -0.90
CA ALA A 105 -15.94 2.11 -0.69
C ALA A 105 -14.63 2.23 0.10
N PRO A 106 -13.82 3.27 -0.16
CA PRO A 106 -12.66 3.58 0.68
C PRO A 106 -13.11 4.22 1.99
N PRO A 107 -12.40 3.93 3.11
CA PRO A 107 -12.54 4.71 4.34
C PRO A 107 -12.41 6.22 4.07
N PRO A 108 -12.92 7.09 4.96
CA PRO A 108 -12.90 8.55 4.76
C PRO A 108 -11.48 9.13 4.91
N TYR A 109 -10.57 8.78 4.00
CA TYR A 109 -9.16 9.16 4.04
C TYR A 109 -8.93 10.65 3.85
N GLU A 110 -9.79 11.32 3.09
CA GLU A 110 -9.67 12.74 2.77
C GLU A 110 -9.77 13.63 4.02
N SER A 111 -10.66 13.29 4.97
CA SER A 111 -10.78 14.00 6.25
C SER A 111 -9.53 13.88 7.14
N HIS A 112 -8.64 12.95 6.78
CA HIS A 112 -7.38 12.67 7.46
C HIS A 112 -6.15 13.06 6.64
N GLY A 113 -6.32 13.71 5.48
CA GLY A 113 -5.23 14.11 4.59
C GLY A 113 -4.47 12.94 3.95
N ILE A 114 -5.06 11.74 3.93
CA ILE A 114 -4.51 10.57 3.24
C ILE A 114 -4.99 10.59 1.79
N LYS A 115 -4.06 10.49 0.85
CA LYS A 115 -4.37 10.30 -0.58
C LYS A 115 -4.62 8.82 -0.85
N TYR A 116 -5.72 8.53 -1.54
CA TYR A 116 -6.12 7.16 -1.85
C TYR A 116 -5.99 6.88 -3.34
N HIS A 117 -5.37 5.75 -3.68
CA HIS A 117 -5.20 5.27 -5.05
C HIS A 117 -5.69 3.84 -5.16
N ILE A 118 -6.38 3.51 -6.25
CA ILE A 118 -6.80 2.14 -6.58
C ILE A 118 -6.00 1.67 -7.78
N ILE A 119 -5.42 0.48 -7.66
CA ILE A 119 -4.89 -0.28 -8.80
C ILE A 119 -5.74 -1.55 -8.87
N PRO A 120 -6.64 -1.68 -9.87
CA PRO A 120 -7.55 -2.81 -9.95
C PRO A 120 -6.81 -4.08 -10.35
N LEU A 121 -6.24 -4.78 -9.38
CA LEU A 121 -5.60 -6.08 -9.58
C LEU A 121 -6.53 -7.19 -9.09
N HIS A 122 -6.43 -8.32 -9.76
CA HIS A 122 -7.06 -9.58 -9.36
C HIS A 122 -5.95 -10.49 -8.82
N ASP A 123 -6.31 -11.31 -7.84
CA ASP A 123 -5.32 -12.16 -7.16
C ASP A 123 -4.98 -13.38 -8.02
N THR A 124 -5.93 -13.81 -8.87
CA THR A 124 -5.75 -14.96 -9.77
C THR A 124 -5.94 -14.62 -11.25
N ALA A 125 -5.24 -15.34 -12.12
CA ALA A 125 -5.42 -15.23 -13.57
C ALA A 125 -6.83 -15.66 -14.01
N ASP A 126 -7.44 -16.61 -13.30
CA ASP A 126 -8.78 -17.12 -13.60
C ASP A 126 -9.86 -16.05 -13.39
N GLU A 127 -9.76 -15.26 -12.33
CA GLU A 127 -10.64 -14.10 -12.08
C GLU A 127 -10.60 -13.11 -13.25
N VAL A 128 -9.40 -12.78 -13.74
CA VAL A 128 -9.22 -11.90 -14.90
C VAL A 128 -9.92 -12.48 -16.13
N GLN A 129 -9.73 -13.78 -16.42
CA GLN A 129 -10.36 -14.43 -17.56
C GLN A 129 -11.89 -14.44 -17.46
N GLN A 130 -12.44 -14.69 -16.28
CA GLN A 130 -13.89 -14.67 -16.05
C GLN A 130 -14.47 -13.28 -16.28
N LEU A 131 -13.82 -12.24 -15.74
CA LEU A 131 -14.23 -10.84 -15.93
C LEU A 131 -14.25 -10.44 -17.41
N VAL A 132 -13.19 -10.80 -18.15
CA VAL A 132 -13.10 -10.55 -19.60
C VAL A 132 -14.26 -11.23 -20.33
N ARG A 133 -14.53 -12.51 -20.03
CA ARG A 133 -15.65 -13.25 -20.63
C ARG A 133 -17.01 -12.61 -20.33
N GLN A 134 -17.24 -12.17 -19.09
CA GLN A 134 -18.48 -11.49 -18.70
C GLN A 134 -18.65 -10.16 -19.47
N ARG A 135 -17.58 -9.36 -19.58
CA ARG A 135 -17.60 -8.09 -20.32
C ARG A 135 -17.86 -8.28 -21.81
N PHE A 136 -17.29 -9.33 -22.42
CA PHE A 136 -17.61 -9.67 -23.80
C PHE A 136 -19.08 -10.05 -23.99
N ARG A 137 -19.68 -10.78 -23.03
CA ARG A 137 -21.11 -11.14 -23.10
C ARG A 137 -22.02 -9.92 -22.97
N SER A 138 -21.68 -8.94 -22.14
CA SER A 138 -22.50 -7.73 -21.96
C SER A 138 -22.51 -6.82 -23.19
N LEU A 139 -21.43 -6.82 -23.99
CA LEU A 139 -21.35 -6.02 -25.22
C LEU A 139 -22.12 -6.62 -26.41
N ARG A 140 -22.60 -7.87 -26.31
CA ARG A 140 -23.40 -8.52 -27.38
C ARG A 140 -24.91 -8.31 -27.22
N ARG A 141 -25.33 -7.55 -26.21
CA ARG A 141 -26.73 -7.13 -26.01
C ARG A 141 -26.87 -5.68 -26.45
#